data_AF-A0A970P8M7-F1
#
_entry.id   AF-A0A970P8M7-F1
#
_cell.length_a   1.000
_cell.length_b   1.000
_cell.length_c   1.000
_cell.angle_alpha   90.00
_cell.angle_beta   90.00
_cell.angle_gamma   90.00
#
_symmetry.space_group_name_H-M   'P 1'
#
loop_
_entity.id
_entity.type
_entity.pdbx_description
1 polymer ?
#
loop_
_entity_poly.entity_id
_entity_poly.type
_entity_poly.pdbx_seq_one_letter_code
_entity_poly.pdbx_strand_id
1 'polypeptide(L)'
;MMSPGSFVAVLLAAALVAIASPPAPAQEAGGEDAQAQQAPVEPTPESLRAKYPPRVEEMRPTPGWAPQFLRPTSPAVRETTPLRVDWADNQLDAGPVTFGVPFPREAVASAENIRLLTANGEVVPCQVETTATWDGPDGAVRWALISSNLRRGADYSVEFGSDVARAATEGVTVAETDEAIVINTGPMQATISKVRGTLFDEVALNGQTILTPDAAASEMPVVIDAAGNRYPAGGAADGLQVSIERSGPMEVAVRREGWYTGADGTRFCQFITHTYFYAGES
;
A
#
# COMPACT_ATOMS: atom_id res chain seq x y z
N MET A 1 17.28 33.90 5.70
CA MET A 1 16.59 33.25 6.83
C MET A 1 15.33 32.64 6.26
N MET A 2 15.39 31.39 5.78
CA MET A 2 14.27 30.70 5.16
C MET A 2 13.44 30.00 6.24
N SER A 3 12.12 30.13 6.16
CA SER A 3 11.18 29.35 6.97
C SER A 3 11.30 27.87 6.62
N PRO A 4 11.36 26.94 7.59
CA PRO A 4 11.28 25.52 7.29
C PRO A 4 9.88 25.22 6.75
N GLY A 5 9.81 24.55 5.59
CA GLY A 5 8.56 24.02 5.07
C GLY A 5 8.10 22.86 5.96
N SER A 6 6.93 23.01 6.58
CA SER A 6 6.25 21.91 7.26
C SER A 6 5.57 21.05 6.20
N PHE A 7 5.86 19.75 6.16
CA PHE A 7 5.09 18.79 5.36
C PHE A 7 3.95 18.23 6.22
N VAL A 8 2.77 18.09 5.62
CA VAL A 8 1.61 17.40 6.21
C VAL A 8 1.56 16.02 5.59
N ALA A 9 1.77 14.97 6.40
CA ALA A 9 1.61 13.59 5.97
C ALA A 9 0.12 13.23 5.99
N VAL A 10 -0.43 12.83 4.84
CA VAL A 10 -1.81 12.32 4.75
C VAL A 10 -1.78 10.84 5.12
N LEU A 11 -2.44 10.49 6.23
CA LEU A 11 -2.59 9.14 6.74
C LEU A 11 -3.50 8.33 5.80
N LEU A 12 -3.00 7.25 5.19
CA LEU A 12 -3.86 6.22 4.61
C LEU A 12 -4.17 5.20 5.71
N ALA A 13 -5.29 5.41 6.41
CA ALA A 13 -5.93 4.34 7.16
C ALA A 13 -6.60 3.40 6.14
N ALA A 14 -6.14 2.16 6.05
CA ALA A 14 -6.76 1.15 5.22
C ALA A 14 -8.14 0.79 5.80
N ALA A 15 -9.18 1.45 5.32
CA ALA A 15 -10.56 1.02 5.49
C ALA A 15 -10.88 -0.05 4.43
N LEU A 16 -11.29 -1.23 4.88
CA LEU A 16 -11.82 -2.29 4.03
C LEU A 16 -13.11 -1.79 3.36
N VAL A 17 -13.05 -1.49 2.06
CA VAL A 17 -14.24 -1.18 1.25
C VAL A 17 -14.40 -2.29 0.22
N ALA A 18 -15.34 -3.20 0.49
CA ALA A 18 -15.84 -4.12 -0.53
C ALA A 18 -16.85 -3.36 -1.42
N ILE A 19 -16.49 -3.12 -2.68
CA ILE A 19 -17.40 -2.53 -3.67
C ILE A 19 -17.94 -3.67 -4.53
N ALA A 20 -19.21 -4.03 -4.33
CA ALA A 20 -19.95 -4.88 -5.25
C ALA A 20 -20.65 -4.01 -6.29
N SER A 21 -20.30 -4.17 -7.58
CA SER A 21 -21.01 -3.52 -8.69
C SER A 21 -22.31 -4.27 -9.00
N PRO A 22 -23.49 -3.62 -8.99
CA PRO A 22 -24.72 -4.26 -9.42
C PRO A 22 -24.80 -4.34 -10.97
N PRO A 23 -25.46 -5.37 -11.53
CA PRO A 23 -25.69 -5.44 -12.98
C PRO A 23 -26.73 -4.42 -13.44
N ALA A 24 -26.52 -3.88 -14.66
CA ALA A 24 -27.40 -2.90 -15.26
C ALA A 24 -28.80 -3.47 -15.57
N PRO A 25 -29.89 -2.68 -15.42
CA PRO A 25 -31.24 -3.13 -15.76
C PRO A 25 -31.46 -3.15 -17.28
N ALA A 26 -32.23 -4.14 -17.73
CA ALA A 26 -32.69 -4.25 -19.12
C ALA A 26 -33.69 -3.14 -19.45
N GLN A 27 -33.51 -2.45 -20.57
CA GLN A 27 -34.46 -1.46 -21.08
C GLN A 27 -35.55 -2.15 -21.91
N GLU A 28 -36.81 -1.94 -21.51
CA GLU A 28 -38.00 -2.25 -22.30
C GLU A 28 -38.16 -1.24 -23.45
N ALA A 29 -38.57 -1.74 -24.62
CA ALA A 29 -38.86 -0.95 -25.80
C ALA A 29 -40.26 -0.33 -25.71
N GLY A 30 -40.32 1.01 -25.69
CA GLY A 30 -41.52 1.81 -25.95
C GLY A 30 -41.25 2.78 -27.09
N GLY A 31 -42.05 2.71 -28.15
CA GLY A 31 -41.94 3.59 -29.31
C GLY A 31 -42.78 4.85 -29.16
N GLU A 32 -42.26 5.98 -29.67
CA GLU A 32 -43.03 7.14 -30.09
C GLU A 32 -42.22 7.96 -31.11
N ASP A 33 -42.87 8.31 -32.23
CA ASP A 33 -42.32 9.06 -33.36
C ASP A 33 -42.10 10.55 -33.00
N ALA A 34 -40.86 11.03 -33.13
CA ALA A 34 -40.52 12.45 -33.07
C ALA A 34 -39.68 12.85 -34.29
N GLN A 35 -40.11 13.93 -34.97
CA GLN A 35 -39.51 14.47 -36.18
C GLN A 35 -38.03 14.86 -35.97
N ALA A 36 -37.16 14.29 -36.80
CA ALA A 36 -35.70 14.42 -36.70
C ALA A 36 -35.20 15.80 -37.14
N GLN A 37 -34.92 16.67 -36.16
CA GLN A 37 -33.81 17.60 -36.29
C GLN A 37 -32.52 16.83 -36.00
N GLN A 38 -31.60 16.78 -36.96
CA GLN A 38 -30.28 16.17 -36.75
C GLN A 38 -29.60 16.89 -35.59
N ALA A 39 -29.56 16.20 -34.44
CA ALA A 39 -28.71 16.58 -33.33
C ALA A 39 -27.28 16.75 -33.85
N PRO A 40 -26.51 17.73 -33.34
CA PRO A 40 -25.09 17.84 -33.70
C PRO A 40 -24.46 16.47 -33.51
N VAL A 41 -23.90 15.90 -34.58
CA VAL A 41 -23.26 14.59 -34.52
C VAL A 41 -22.18 14.66 -33.45
N GLU A 42 -22.38 13.96 -32.34
CA GLU A 42 -21.37 13.88 -31.31
C GLU A 42 -20.10 13.31 -31.95
N PRO A 43 -18.94 13.98 -31.76
CA PRO A 43 -17.74 13.56 -32.44
C PRO A 43 -17.35 12.16 -31.94
N THR A 44 -17.34 11.18 -32.85
CA THR A 44 -16.87 9.83 -32.55
C THR A 44 -15.38 9.85 -32.21
N PRO A 45 -14.85 8.87 -31.45
CA PRO A 45 -13.42 8.74 -31.21
C PRO A 45 -12.59 8.75 -32.50
N GLU A 46 -13.08 8.18 -33.61
CA GLU A 46 -12.38 8.22 -34.89
C GLU A 46 -12.36 9.63 -35.49
N SER A 47 -13.48 10.38 -35.42
CA SER A 47 -13.54 11.75 -35.91
C SER A 47 -12.60 12.69 -35.14
N LEU A 48 -12.48 12.48 -33.82
CA LEU A 48 -11.53 13.20 -32.97
C LEU A 48 -10.09 12.83 -33.30
N ARG A 49 -9.80 11.55 -33.54
CA ARG A 49 -8.45 11.07 -33.90
C ARG A 49 -8.03 11.54 -35.29
N ALA A 50 -8.97 11.70 -36.22
CA ALA A 50 -8.70 12.29 -37.53
C ALA A 50 -8.44 13.80 -37.45
N LYS A 51 -9.21 14.52 -36.60
CA LYS A 51 -9.05 15.97 -36.39
C LYS A 51 -7.81 16.31 -35.55
N TYR A 52 -7.46 15.44 -34.61
CA TYR A 52 -6.32 15.55 -33.70
C TYR A 52 -5.47 14.27 -33.83
N PRO A 53 -4.74 14.08 -34.95
CA PRO A 53 -3.87 12.93 -35.10
C PRO A 53 -2.87 12.87 -33.94
N PRO A 54 -2.56 11.68 -33.41
CA PRO A 54 -1.57 11.55 -32.36
C PRO A 54 -0.25 12.15 -32.85
N ARG A 55 0.38 12.99 -32.02
CA ARG A 55 1.72 13.52 -32.32
C ARG A 55 2.67 12.34 -32.52
N VAL A 56 3.21 12.22 -33.74
CA VAL A 56 4.13 11.14 -34.13
C VAL A 56 5.51 11.34 -33.50
N GLU A 57 5.89 12.59 -33.26
CA GLU A 57 6.99 12.94 -32.35
C GLU A 57 6.43 13.12 -30.95
N GLU A 58 6.61 12.11 -30.09
CA GLU A 58 6.65 12.37 -28.66
C GLU A 58 7.75 13.43 -28.44
N MET A 59 7.35 14.64 -28.05
CA MET A 59 8.27 15.48 -27.30
C MET A 59 8.60 14.67 -26.05
N ARG A 60 9.76 14.01 -26.06
CA ARG A 60 10.43 13.53 -24.87
C ARG A 60 11.31 14.68 -24.42
N PRO A 61 10.77 15.63 -23.63
CA PRO A 61 11.58 16.70 -23.10
C PRO A 61 12.83 16.07 -22.46
N THR A 62 13.99 16.41 -23.01
CA THR A 62 15.25 15.99 -22.42
C THR A 62 15.42 16.67 -21.06
N PRO A 63 16.14 16.07 -20.10
CA PRO A 63 16.50 16.75 -18.87
C PRO A 63 17.09 18.12 -19.18
N GLY A 64 16.54 19.19 -18.60
CA GLY A 64 16.99 20.55 -18.87
C GLY A 64 16.29 21.29 -20.00
N TRP A 65 15.27 20.72 -20.65
CA TRP A 65 14.51 21.40 -21.72
C TRP A 65 13.81 22.71 -21.28
N ALA A 66 13.56 22.87 -19.98
CA ALA A 66 12.94 24.06 -19.41
C ALA A 66 13.76 24.56 -18.19
N PRO A 67 14.95 25.14 -18.42
CA PRO A 67 15.87 25.53 -17.35
C PRO A 67 15.29 26.60 -16.42
N GLN A 68 14.33 27.40 -16.89
CA GLN A 68 13.61 28.39 -16.07
C GLN A 68 12.74 27.78 -14.96
N PHE A 69 12.41 26.49 -15.07
CA PHE A 69 11.70 25.74 -14.02
C PHE A 69 12.63 24.87 -13.18
N LEU A 70 13.94 24.87 -13.48
CA LEU A 70 14.93 24.20 -12.66
C LEU A 70 15.42 25.15 -11.58
N ARG A 71 15.32 24.72 -10.32
CA ARG A 71 16.06 25.35 -9.23
C ARG A 71 17.40 24.65 -9.10
N PRO A 72 18.53 25.39 -9.02
CA PRO A 72 19.79 24.82 -8.59
C PRO A 72 19.61 24.23 -7.20
N THR A 73 19.90 22.95 -7.07
CA THR A 73 19.96 22.24 -5.81
C THR A 73 21.39 21.75 -5.63
N SER A 74 21.81 21.58 -4.38
CA SER A 74 23.09 20.98 -4.04
C SER A 74 22.83 19.70 -3.26
N PRO A 75 23.71 18.71 -3.35
CA PRO A 75 23.63 17.54 -2.48
C PRO A 75 23.57 17.97 -1.02
N ALA A 76 22.64 17.39 -0.26
CA ALA A 76 22.58 17.63 1.16
C ALA A 76 23.75 16.88 1.82
N VAL A 77 24.53 17.58 2.63
CA VAL A 77 25.55 16.94 3.47
C VAL A 77 24.87 16.34 4.70
N ARG A 78 24.11 17.17 5.40
CA ARG A 78 23.23 16.79 6.50
C ARG A 78 22.17 17.86 6.67
N GLU A 79 20.93 17.51 6.36
CA GLU A 79 19.76 18.38 6.49
C GLU A 79 18.67 17.68 7.28
N THR A 80 17.78 18.48 7.88
CA THR A 80 16.71 17.99 8.73
C THR A 80 15.41 18.68 8.36
N THR A 81 14.33 17.91 8.23
CA THR A 81 12.97 18.42 8.03
C THR A 81 12.07 17.94 9.17
N PRO A 82 11.38 18.86 9.87
CA PRO A 82 10.41 18.48 10.90
C PRO A 82 9.30 17.60 10.32
N LEU A 83 8.95 16.55 11.05
CA LEU A 83 7.84 15.67 10.73
C LEU A 83 6.70 15.95 11.70
N ARG A 84 5.56 16.37 11.16
CA ARG A 84 4.29 16.41 11.90
C ARG A 84 3.42 15.24 11.46
N VAL A 85 2.97 14.47 12.44
CA VAL A 85 2.02 13.38 12.23
C VAL A 85 0.69 13.80 12.81
N ASP A 86 -0.29 13.95 11.94
CA ASP A 86 -1.67 14.18 12.34
C ASP A 86 -2.34 12.83 12.55
N TRP A 87 -3.01 12.69 13.68
CA TRP A 87 -3.63 11.44 14.09
C TRP A 87 -5.14 11.52 13.93
N ALA A 88 -5.75 10.42 13.51
CA ALA A 88 -7.20 10.28 13.56
C ALA A 88 -7.71 10.35 15.01
N ASP A 89 -8.99 10.68 15.14
CA ASP A 89 -9.71 10.67 16.43
C ASP A 89 -9.86 9.22 16.91
N ASN A 90 -8.89 8.77 17.69
CA ASN A 90 -8.81 7.44 18.26
C ASN A 90 -8.01 7.48 19.58
N GLN A 91 -8.06 6.37 20.32
CA GLN A 91 -7.44 6.25 21.64
C GLN A 91 -6.01 5.66 21.59
N LEU A 92 -5.37 5.59 20.42
CA LEU A 92 -4.03 5.02 20.29
C LEU A 92 -2.96 6.05 20.72
N ASP A 93 -2.13 5.67 21.69
CA ASP A 93 -0.98 6.47 22.14
C ASP A 93 0.26 6.33 21.25
N ALA A 94 0.28 5.27 20.44
CA ALA A 94 1.30 5.00 19.43
C ALA A 94 0.70 4.13 18.34
N GLY A 95 1.41 4.03 17.22
CA GLY A 95 1.05 3.06 16.19
C GLY A 95 1.96 3.11 14.98
N PRO A 96 1.82 2.11 14.10
CA PRO A 96 2.51 2.08 12.83
C PRO A 96 2.02 3.21 11.94
N VAL A 97 2.95 3.92 11.32
CA VAL A 97 2.66 4.92 10.30
C VAL A 97 3.56 4.70 9.09
N THR A 98 3.00 4.97 7.91
CA THR A 98 3.71 4.94 6.64
C THR A 98 3.39 6.22 5.88
N PHE A 99 4.41 6.99 5.50
CA PHE A 99 4.23 8.29 4.84
C PHE A 99 5.30 8.56 3.79
N GLY A 100 4.96 9.35 2.76
CA GLY A 100 5.87 9.74 1.69
C GLY A 100 6.59 11.06 1.99
N VAL A 101 7.89 11.10 1.75
CA VAL A 101 8.73 12.31 1.86
C VAL A 101 9.33 12.63 0.48
N PRO A 102 9.03 13.81 -0.10
CA PRO A 102 9.68 14.24 -1.32
C PRO A 102 11.05 14.87 -1.03
N PHE A 103 12.01 14.65 -1.92
CA PHE A 103 13.33 15.26 -1.84
C PHE A 103 13.64 16.09 -3.10
N PRO A 104 14.28 17.26 -2.93
CA PRO A 104 14.82 18.00 -4.07
C PRO A 104 15.79 17.14 -4.87
N ARG A 105 15.91 17.44 -6.17
CA ARG A 105 16.88 16.76 -7.03
C ARG A 105 18.29 16.87 -6.46
N GLU A 106 19.09 15.82 -6.60
CA GLU A 106 20.44 15.68 -6.03
C GLU A 106 20.56 15.70 -4.50
N ALA A 107 19.49 16.00 -3.74
CA ALA A 107 19.60 16.16 -2.28
C ALA A 107 19.94 14.85 -1.57
N VAL A 108 19.39 13.73 -2.04
CA VAL A 108 19.56 12.40 -1.45
C VAL A 108 19.91 11.38 -2.52
N ALA A 109 21.11 10.80 -2.42
CA ALA A 109 21.58 9.80 -3.37
C ALA A 109 20.94 8.42 -3.14
N SER A 110 20.70 8.03 -1.89
CA SER A 110 20.18 6.71 -1.52
C SER A 110 19.21 6.78 -0.33
N ALA A 111 18.24 5.87 -0.29
CA ALA A 111 17.35 5.70 0.86
C ALA A 111 18.10 5.38 2.17
N GLU A 112 19.30 4.79 2.09
CA GLU A 112 20.15 4.53 3.27
C GLU A 112 20.70 5.81 3.91
N ASN A 113 20.66 6.93 3.17
CA ASN A 113 21.03 8.25 3.64
C ASN A 113 19.85 9.03 4.23
N ILE A 114 18.79 8.34 4.64
CA ILE A 114 17.61 8.92 5.29
C ILE A 114 17.38 8.19 6.61
N ARG A 115 17.21 8.94 7.70
CA ARG A 115 16.82 8.37 9.01
C ARG A 115 15.78 9.23 9.70
N LEU A 116 15.09 8.62 10.66
CA LEU A 116 14.11 9.30 11.50
C LEU A 116 14.72 9.56 12.88
N LEU A 117 14.49 10.76 13.42
CA LEU A 117 14.98 11.19 14.72
C LEU A 117 13.84 11.68 15.62
N THR A 118 13.98 11.49 16.93
CA THR A 118 13.17 12.19 17.94
C THR A 118 13.60 13.66 18.06
N ALA A 119 12.82 14.48 18.74
CA ALA A 119 13.19 15.85 19.08
C ALA A 119 14.54 15.99 19.81
N ASN A 120 14.98 14.94 20.53
CA ASN A 120 16.25 14.92 21.25
C ASN A 120 17.42 14.43 20.39
N GLY A 121 17.19 14.13 19.10
CA GLY A 121 18.22 13.61 18.18
C GLY A 121 18.48 12.11 18.31
N GLU A 122 17.63 11.37 19.03
CA GLU A 122 17.73 9.90 19.12
C GLU A 122 17.20 9.24 17.86
N VAL A 123 17.86 8.19 17.39
CA VAL A 123 17.44 7.46 16.19
C VAL A 123 16.18 6.66 16.47
N VAL A 124 15.17 6.83 15.61
CA VAL A 124 13.92 6.07 15.63
C VAL A 124 14.02 4.93 14.60
N PRO A 125 13.75 3.67 14.99
CA PRO A 125 13.69 2.56 14.05
C PRO A 125 12.73 2.84 12.89
N CYS A 126 13.22 2.74 11.66
CA CYS A 126 12.39 2.96 10.48
C CYS A 126 12.87 2.14 9.29
N GLN A 127 11.94 1.88 8.39
CA GLN A 127 12.18 1.34 7.06
C GLN A 127 11.98 2.45 6.04
N VAL A 128 12.89 2.56 5.07
CA VAL A 128 12.84 3.57 4.01
C VAL A 128 12.92 2.88 2.65
N GLU A 129 11.98 3.20 1.77
CA GLU A 129 11.87 2.62 0.43
C GLU A 129 11.81 3.73 -0.62
N THR A 130 12.68 3.70 -1.62
CA THR A 130 12.62 4.64 -2.76
C THR A 130 11.41 4.29 -3.63
N THR A 131 10.43 5.19 -3.71
CA THR A 131 9.23 4.99 -4.56
C THR A 131 9.30 5.75 -5.87
N ALA A 132 10.17 6.77 -5.96
CA ALA A 132 10.51 7.41 -7.22
C ALA A 132 11.87 8.10 -7.17
N THR A 133 12.49 8.23 -8.33
CA THR A 133 13.77 8.93 -8.56
C THR A 133 13.60 10.06 -9.58
N TRP A 134 14.63 10.91 -9.71
CA TRP A 134 14.62 12.02 -10.67
C TRP A 134 15.10 11.63 -12.08
N ASP A 135 16.12 10.79 -12.20
CA ASP A 135 16.87 10.59 -13.46
C ASP A 135 16.94 9.14 -13.94
N GLY A 136 15.90 8.37 -13.62
CA GLY A 136 15.84 6.93 -13.91
C GLY A 136 16.11 6.08 -12.67
N PRO A 137 16.12 4.74 -12.81
CA PRO A 137 16.09 3.82 -11.66
C PRO A 137 17.18 4.05 -10.61
N ASP A 138 18.38 4.47 -11.03
CA ASP A 138 19.54 4.72 -10.16
C ASP A 138 19.76 6.22 -9.85
N GLY A 139 18.80 7.07 -10.20
CA GLY A 139 18.87 8.52 -9.96
C GLY A 139 18.63 8.89 -8.50
N ALA A 140 18.93 10.15 -8.17
CA ALA A 140 18.66 10.70 -6.84
C ALA A 140 17.20 10.48 -6.41
N VAL A 141 17.01 10.18 -5.12
CA VAL A 141 15.69 9.92 -4.53
C VAL A 141 14.80 11.15 -4.73
N ARG A 142 13.63 10.94 -5.33
CA ARG A 142 12.60 11.98 -5.51
C ARG A 142 11.48 11.81 -4.49
N TRP A 143 11.09 10.57 -4.24
CA TRP A 143 10.13 10.20 -3.21
C TRP A 143 10.64 8.97 -2.46
N ALA A 144 10.62 9.05 -1.13
CA ALA A 144 10.82 7.90 -0.28
C ALA A 144 9.56 7.64 0.55
N LEU A 145 9.21 6.37 0.75
CA LEU A 145 8.22 5.92 1.70
C LEU A 145 8.94 5.56 3.00
N ILE A 146 8.51 6.15 4.12
CA ILE A 146 9.07 5.89 5.45
C ILE A 146 8.00 5.19 6.29
N SER A 147 8.33 4.03 6.84
CA SER A 147 7.49 3.25 7.76
C SER A 147 8.15 3.15 9.13
N SER A 148 7.40 3.43 10.20
CA SER A 148 7.91 3.41 11.59
C SER A 148 6.75 3.34 12.59
N ASN A 149 7.03 2.95 13.83
CA ASN A 149 6.07 3.06 14.94
C ASN A 149 6.31 4.36 15.70
N LEU A 150 5.35 5.27 15.67
CA LEU A 150 5.48 6.59 16.28
C LEU A 150 4.51 6.76 17.44
N ARG A 151 4.88 7.61 18.38
CA ARG A 151 4.07 7.96 19.55
C ARG A 151 3.29 9.24 19.28
N ARG A 152 2.03 9.27 19.70
CA ARG A 152 1.19 10.45 19.65
C ARG A 152 1.77 11.54 20.55
N GLY A 153 1.77 12.78 20.06
CA GLY A 153 2.26 13.94 20.80
C GLY A 153 3.78 14.05 20.93
N ALA A 154 4.55 13.18 20.27
CA ALA A 154 5.99 13.31 20.14
C ALA A 154 6.35 14.03 18.83
N ASP A 155 7.41 14.85 18.90
CA ASP A 155 7.97 15.54 17.73
C ASP A 155 9.09 14.69 17.10
N TYR A 156 9.06 14.62 15.78
CA TYR A 156 10.00 13.85 14.99
C TYR A 156 10.60 14.70 13.87
N SER A 157 11.71 14.22 13.31
CA SER A 157 12.30 14.84 12.12
C SER A 157 12.96 13.80 11.22
N VAL A 158 12.91 14.06 9.92
CA VAL A 158 13.64 13.28 8.91
C VAL A 158 14.97 13.96 8.68
N GLU A 159 16.06 13.25 8.95
CA GLU A 159 17.41 13.70 8.66
C GLU A 159 17.95 12.95 7.43
N PHE A 160 18.59 13.69 6.52
CA PHE A 160 19.08 13.14 5.27
C PHE A 160 20.35 13.84 4.77
N GLY A 161 21.11 13.15 3.91
CA GLY A 161 22.31 13.69 3.26
C GLY A 161 23.49 12.73 3.28
N SER A 162 24.58 13.08 2.60
CA SER A 162 25.75 12.21 2.42
C SER A 162 26.40 11.75 3.72
N ASP A 163 26.28 12.53 4.79
CA ASP A 163 26.84 12.23 6.12
C ASP A 163 25.82 11.55 7.05
N VAL A 164 24.67 11.16 6.50
CA VAL A 164 23.62 10.42 7.21
C VAL A 164 23.71 8.95 6.80
N ALA A 165 23.73 8.08 7.81
CA ALA A 165 23.61 6.65 7.64
C ALA A 165 22.54 6.13 8.60
N ARG A 166 21.60 5.35 8.06
CA ARG A 166 20.58 4.67 8.86
C ARG A 166 21.14 3.34 9.38
N ALA A 167 20.94 3.07 10.67
CA ALA A 167 21.26 1.77 11.24
C ALA A 167 20.24 0.72 10.79
N ALA A 168 20.69 -0.53 10.65
CA ALA A 168 19.78 -1.65 10.47
C ALA A 168 18.80 -1.71 11.65
N THR A 169 17.55 -2.03 11.35
CA THR A 169 16.47 -2.16 12.33
C THR A 169 16.08 -3.62 12.43
N GLU A 170 16.06 -4.16 13.65
CA GLU A 170 15.42 -5.45 13.93
C GLU A 170 13.90 -5.25 13.94
N GLY A 171 13.14 -6.28 13.56
CA GLY A 171 11.69 -6.22 13.61
C GLY A 171 11.04 -7.47 13.05
N VAL A 172 10.04 -7.30 12.19
CA VAL A 172 9.24 -8.42 11.69
C VAL A 172 10.12 -9.46 10.99
N THR A 173 9.96 -10.73 11.35
CA THR A 173 10.63 -11.85 10.69
C THR A 173 9.61 -12.70 9.94
N VAL A 174 10.00 -13.18 8.75
CA VAL A 174 9.15 -14.03 7.90
C VAL A 174 9.88 -15.32 7.56
N ALA A 175 9.20 -16.45 7.74
CA ALA A 175 9.60 -17.75 7.21
C ALA A 175 8.54 -18.23 6.22
N GLU A 176 8.93 -18.46 4.98
CA GLU A 176 8.03 -18.93 3.93
C GLU A 176 8.40 -20.35 3.51
N THR A 177 7.36 -21.16 3.29
CA THR A 177 7.43 -22.51 2.71
C THR A 177 6.48 -22.60 1.52
N ASP A 178 6.43 -23.75 0.87
CA ASP A 178 5.45 -24.00 -0.20
C ASP A 178 4.00 -23.99 0.33
N GLU A 179 3.80 -24.29 1.62
CA GLU A 179 2.48 -24.47 2.22
C GLU A 179 2.01 -23.31 3.09
N ALA A 180 2.94 -22.51 3.64
CA ALA A 180 2.60 -21.48 4.61
C ALA A 180 3.62 -20.33 4.67
N ILE A 181 3.15 -19.18 5.17
CA ILE A 181 3.95 -18.02 5.57
C ILE A 181 3.79 -17.85 7.08
N VAL A 182 4.90 -17.89 7.81
CA VAL A 182 4.95 -17.66 9.26
C VAL A 182 5.57 -16.29 9.52
N ILE A 183 4.83 -15.43 10.20
CA ILE A 183 5.21 -14.04 10.47
C ILE A 183 5.31 -13.85 11.98
N ASN A 184 6.40 -13.25 12.45
CA ASN A 184 6.59 -12.89 13.84
C ASN A 184 6.85 -11.38 13.93
N THR A 185 5.98 -10.67 14.64
CA THR A 185 6.09 -9.22 14.88
C THR A 185 6.85 -8.89 16.16
N GLY A 186 7.16 -9.89 16.99
CA GLY A 186 7.62 -9.74 18.37
C GLY A 186 6.58 -10.32 19.33
N PRO A 187 5.49 -9.59 19.63
CA PRO A 187 4.44 -10.11 20.51
C PRO A 187 3.55 -11.14 19.82
N MET A 188 3.34 -11.05 18.50
CA MET A 188 2.48 -11.98 17.75
C MET A 188 3.28 -12.86 16.80
N GLN A 189 2.93 -14.15 16.77
CA GLN A 189 3.28 -15.07 15.69
C GLN A 189 2.01 -15.50 14.98
N ALA A 190 1.95 -15.33 13.65
CA ALA A 190 0.82 -15.71 12.82
C ALA A 190 1.28 -16.62 11.68
N THR A 191 0.51 -17.68 11.44
CA THR A 191 0.70 -18.60 10.31
C THR A 191 -0.42 -18.39 9.31
N ILE A 192 -0.07 -18.10 8.06
CA ILE A 192 -1.01 -17.97 6.94
C ILE A 192 -0.82 -19.16 6.01
N SER A 193 -1.91 -19.89 5.75
CA SER A 193 -1.92 -20.99 4.79
C SER A 193 -1.81 -20.47 3.35
N LYS A 194 -0.98 -21.13 2.55
CA LYS A 194 -1.01 -21.04 1.07
C LYS A 194 -1.93 -22.09 0.46
N VAL A 195 -2.42 -23.04 1.28
CA VAL A 195 -3.23 -24.18 0.85
C VAL A 195 -4.70 -24.04 1.28
N ARG A 196 -4.94 -23.65 2.54
CA ARG A 196 -6.30 -23.51 3.10
C ARG A 196 -6.86 -22.11 2.89
N GLY A 197 -8.18 -22.00 2.74
CA GLY A 197 -8.88 -20.71 2.62
C GLY A 197 -9.03 -19.94 3.94
N THR A 198 -8.54 -20.48 5.06
CA THR A 198 -8.47 -19.83 6.38
C THR A 198 -7.75 -18.48 6.32
N LEU A 199 -8.20 -17.48 7.09
CA LEU A 199 -7.51 -16.19 7.14
C LEU A 199 -6.16 -16.30 7.85
N PHE A 200 -6.16 -16.99 8.98
CA PHE A 200 -4.98 -17.42 9.72
C PHE A 200 -5.17 -18.90 10.04
N ASP A 201 -4.10 -19.70 9.95
CA ASP A 201 -4.08 -21.10 10.38
C ASP A 201 -3.77 -21.23 11.86
N GLU A 202 -2.89 -20.37 12.37
CA GLU A 202 -2.50 -20.36 13.77
C GLU A 202 -2.08 -18.95 14.16
N VAL A 203 -2.44 -18.53 15.38
CA VAL A 203 -1.97 -17.28 15.97
C VAL A 203 -1.59 -17.52 17.42
N ALA A 204 -0.39 -17.07 17.78
CA ALA A 204 0.09 -17.05 19.16
C ALA A 204 0.45 -15.62 19.57
N LEU A 205 0.02 -15.23 20.77
CA LEU A 205 0.31 -13.94 21.38
C LEU A 205 1.16 -14.16 22.63
N ASN A 206 2.34 -13.57 22.69
CA ASN A 206 3.32 -13.72 23.76
C ASN A 206 3.60 -15.20 24.11
N GLY A 207 3.68 -16.04 23.07
CA GLY A 207 3.90 -17.49 23.20
C GLY A 207 2.66 -18.31 23.58
N GLN A 208 1.49 -17.69 23.78
CA GLN A 208 0.24 -18.38 24.04
C GLN A 208 -0.59 -18.48 22.75
N THR A 209 -0.86 -19.69 22.27
CA THR A 209 -1.74 -19.92 21.13
C THR A 209 -3.17 -19.44 21.46
N ILE A 210 -3.69 -18.53 20.64
CA ILE A 210 -5.06 -17.99 20.74
C ILE A 210 -5.96 -18.44 19.59
N LEU A 211 -5.38 -18.92 18.50
CA LEU A 211 -6.07 -19.56 17.39
C LEU A 211 -5.32 -20.83 16.99
N THR A 212 -6.00 -21.97 17.01
CA THR A 212 -5.44 -23.26 16.58
C THR A 212 -5.89 -23.59 15.15
N PRO A 213 -5.18 -24.48 14.43
CA PRO A 213 -5.60 -24.94 13.10
C PRO A 213 -7.02 -25.51 13.03
N ASP A 214 -7.43 -26.28 14.05
CA ASP A 214 -8.77 -26.86 14.09
C ASP A 214 -9.86 -25.79 14.32
N ALA A 215 -9.56 -24.79 15.16
CA ALA A 215 -10.46 -23.66 15.38
C ALA A 215 -10.57 -22.80 14.12
N ALA A 216 -9.45 -22.53 13.45
CA ALA A 216 -9.41 -21.80 12.17
C ALA A 216 -10.22 -22.52 11.08
N ALA A 217 -10.08 -23.84 10.96
CA ALA A 217 -10.82 -24.64 9.99
C ALA A 217 -12.34 -24.67 10.27
N SER A 218 -12.75 -24.45 11.53
CA SER A 218 -14.15 -24.40 11.93
C SER A 218 -14.78 -23.03 11.67
N GLU A 219 -13.98 -21.97 11.62
CA GLU A 219 -14.40 -20.56 11.50
C GLU A 219 -13.90 -19.93 10.19
N MET A 220 -14.19 -20.59 9.07
CA MET A 220 -13.80 -20.11 7.74
C MET A 220 -14.52 -18.80 7.37
N PRO A 221 -13.85 -17.86 6.67
CA PRO A 221 -14.54 -16.77 6.00
C PRO A 221 -15.59 -17.33 5.02
N VAL A 222 -16.84 -16.89 5.14
CA VAL A 222 -17.98 -17.40 4.35
C VAL A 222 -18.84 -16.24 3.86
N VAL A 223 -19.24 -16.31 2.60
CA VAL A 223 -20.34 -15.49 2.04
C VAL A 223 -21.63 -16.30 2.08
N ILE A 224 -22.74 -15.66 2.47
CA ILE A 224 -24.07 -16.26 2.49
C ILE A 224 -24.98 -15.46 1.54
N ASP A 225 -25.61 -16.12 0.59
CA ASP A 225 -26.55 -15.47 -0.32
C ASP A 225 -27.95 -15.29 0.29
N ALA A 226 -28.87 -14.67 -0.46
CA ALA A 226 -30.24 -14.43 -0.01
C ALA A 226 -31.07 -15.72 0.20
N ALA A 227 -30.67 -16.85 -0.42
CA ALA A 227 -31.31 -18.14 -0.24
C ALA A 227 -30.72 -18.94 0.94
N GLY A 228 -29.67 -18.42 1.59
CA GLY A 228 -28.97 -19.08 2.69
C GLY A 228 -27.88 -20.06 2.24
N ASN A 229 -27.54 -20.09 0.94
CA ASN A 229 -26.41 -20.90 0.47
C ASN A 229 -25.10 -20.31 0.98
N ARG A 230 -24.19 -21.19 1.39
CA ARG A 230 -22.91 -20.83 2.00
C ARG A 230 -21.77 -21.07 1.02
N TYR A 231 -20.89 -20.09 0.90
CA TYR A 231 -19.73 -20.10 0.04
C TYR A 231 -18.49 -19.78 0.91
N PRO A 232 -17.83 -20.79 1.51
CA PRO A 232 -16.56 -20.59 2.21
C PRO A 232 -15.45 -20.16 1.26
N ALA A 233 -14.42 -19.49 1.81
CA ALA A 233 -13.20 -19.19 1.07
C ALA A 233 -12.53 -20.50 0.64
N GLY A 234 -12.35 -20.66 -0.67
CA GLY A 234 -11.70 -21.82 -1.28
C GLY A 234 -10.20 -21.87 -1.02
N GLY A 235 -9.65 -23.08 -1.07
CA GLY A 235 -8.21 -23.32 -0.90
C GLY A 235 -7.44 -23.24 -2.22
N ALA A 236 -6.21 -23.76 -2.23
CA ALA A 236 -5.36 -23.80 -3.41
C ALA A 236 -6.01 -24.54 -4.59
N ALA A 237 -6.78 -25.61 -4.31
CA ALA A 237 -7.53 -26.35 -5.33
C ALA A 237 -8.60 -25.49 -6.03
N ASP A 238 -9.13 -24.47 -5.34
CA ASP A 238 -10.11 -23.54 -5.87
C ASP A 238 -9.48 -22.30 -6.50
N GLY A 239 -8.15 -22.20 -6.50
CA GLY A 239 -7.38 -21.10 -7.09
C GLY A 239 -6.91 -20.04 -6.09
N LEU A 240 -6.79 -20.36 -4.81
CA LEU A 240 -6.14 -19.47 -3.83
C LEU A 240 -4.68 -19.21 -4.20
N GLN A 241 -4.31 -17.93 -4.24
CA GLN A 241 -2.94 -17.45 -4.37
C GLN A 241 -2.59 -16.61 -3.16
N VAL A 242 -1.43 -16.86 -2.57
CA VAL A 242 -0.93 -16.13 -1.40
C VAL A 242 0.50 -15.70 -1.68
N SER A 243 0.77 -14.41 -1.52
CA SER A 243 2.08 -13.82 -1.78
C SER A 243 2.40 -12.72 -0.78
N ILE A 244 3.68 -12.51 -0.53
CA ILE A 244 4.17 -11.35 0.23
C ILE A 244 4.29 -10.18 -0.76
N GLU A 245 3.56 -9.09 -0.52
CA GLU A 245 3.66 -7.87 -1.33
C GLU A 245 4.73 -6.91 -0.80
N ARG A 246 4.88 -6.85 0.52
CA ARG A 246 5.91 -6.03 1.18
C ARG A 246 6.57 -6.86 2.28
N SER A 247 7.89 -6.78 2.35
CA SER A 247 8.68 -7.47 3.36
C SER A 247 9.80 -6.57 3.82
N GLY A 248 9.76 -6.17 5.08
CA GLY A 248 10.83 -5.44 5.72
C GLY A 248 10.69 -5.45 7.24
N PRO A 249 11.67 -4.88 7.95
CA PRO A 249 11.74 -5.00 9.39
C PRO A 249 10.60 -4.27 10.10
N MET A 250 10.01 -3.22 9.52
CA MET A 250 8.91 -2.51 10.17
C MET A 250 7.52 -3.03 9.80
N GLU A 251 7.39 -3.62 8.60
CA GLU A 251 6.10 -3.99 8.04
C GLU A 251 6.23 -5.16 7.07
N VAL A 252 5.29 -6.10 7.18
CA VAL A 252 5.06 -7.17 6.20
C VAL A 252 3.61 -7.11 5.75
N ALA A 253 3.37 -7.17 4.45
CA ALA A 253 2.04 -7.23 3.87
C ALA A 253 1.87 -8.53 3.10
N VAL A 254 0.88 -9.34 3.50
CA VAL A 254 0.51 -10.57 2.79
C VAL A 254 -0.78 -10.33 2.03
N ARG A 255 -0.72 -10.64 0.73
CA ARG A 255 -1.84 -10.60 -0.18
C ARG A 255 -2.37 -12.00 -0.40
N ARG A 256 -3.68 -12.16 -0.27
CA ARG A 256 -4.42 -13.40 -0.57
C ARG A 256 -5.46 -13.09 -1.64
N GLU A 257 -5.51 -13.87 -2.70
CA GLU A 257 -6.54 -13.78 -3.73
C GLU A 257 -7.14 -15.16 -3.96
N GLY A 258 -8.46 -15.26 -3.96
CA GLY A 258 -9.14 -16.53 -4.12
C GLY A 258 -10.62 -16.35 -4.40
N TRP A 259 -11.37 -17.45 -4.29
CA TRP A 259 -12.80 -17.48 -4.56
C TRP A 259 -13.56 -17.96 -3.34
N TYR A 260 -14.73 -17.40 -3.09
CA TYR A 260 -15.74 -18.05 -2.27
C TYR A 260 -16.44 -19.10 -3.14
N THR A 261 -16.34 -20.37 -2.73
CA THR A 261 -16.73 -21.52 -3.57
C THR A 261 -17.81 -22.35 -2.85
N GLY A 262 -18.86 -22.70 -3.58
CA GLY A 262 -19.95 -23.54 -3.09
C GLY A 262 -19.54 -25.02 -3.01
N ALA A 263 -20.33 -25.84 -2.31
CA ALA A 263 -20.05 -27.27 -2.15
C ALA A 263 -20.06 -28.06 -3.47
N ASP A 264 -20.71 -27.53 -4.52
CA ASP A 264 -20.75 -28.05 -5.88
C ASP A 264 -19.57 -27.60 -6.75
N GLY A 265 -18.63 -26.83 -6.19
CA GLY A 265 -17.51 -26.23 -6.90
C GLY A 265 -17.85 -24.90 -7.60
N THR A 266 -19.07 -24.38 -7.42
CA THR A 266 -19.46 -23.10 -8.02
C THR A 266 -18.68 -21.95 -7.40
N ARG A 267 -17.89 -21.25 -8.22
CA ARG A 267 -17.23 -19.99 -7.83
C ARG A 267 -18.27 -18.87 -7.79
N PHE A 268 -18.56 -18.37 -6.59
CA PHE A 268 -19.60 -17.35 -6.38
C PHE A 268 -19.05 -15.94 -6.59
N CYS A 269 -18.02 -15.57 -5.83
CA CYS A 269 -17.33 -14.29 -5.99
C CYS A 269 -15.87 -14.38 -5.58
N GLN A 270 -15.07 -13.43 -6.05
CA GLN A 270 -13.65 -13.35 -5.77
C GLN A 270 -13.38 -12.52 -4.52
N PHE A 271 -12.32 -12.83 -3.79
CA PHE A 271 -11.78 -11.98 -2.74
C PHE A 271 -10.31 -11.64 -3.00
N ILE A 272 -9.92 -10.44 -2.55
CA ILE A 272 -8.53 -10.04 -2.38
C ILE A 272 -8.44 -9.48 -0.96
N THR A 273 -7.54 -10.03 -0.15
CA THR A 273 -7.30 -9.59 1.22
C THR A 273 -5.84 -9.24 1.40
N HIS A 274 -5.59 -8.03 1.90
CA HIS A 274 -4.28 -7.58 2.35
C HIS A 274 -4.24 -7.61 3.86
N THR A 275 -3.31 -8.38 4.42
CA THR A 275 -3.07 -8.47 5.86
C THR A 275 -1.72 -7.83 6.18
N TYR A 276 -1.73 -6.80 7.01
CA TYR A 276 -0.54 -6.04 7.38
C TYR A 276 -0.10 -6.42 8.79
N PHE A 277 1.21 -6.63 8.93
CA PHE A 277 1.87 -6.97 10.18
C PHE A 277 2.93 -5.93 10.45
N TYR A 278 2.93 -5.36 11.65
CA TYR A 278 3.85 -4.30 12.04
C TYR A 278 4.73 -4.77 13.18
N ALA A 279 6.01 -4.41 13.17
CA ALA A 279 6.94 -4.76 14.24
C ALA A 279 6.40 -4.27 15.60
N GLY A 280 6.50 -5.07 16.64
CA GLY A 280 6.04 -4.72 18.00
C GLY A 280 4.52 -4.70 18.20
N GLU A 281 3.71 -4.93 17.16
CA GLU A 281 2.24 -4.92 17.23
C GLU A 281 1.65 -6.34 17.18
N SER A 282 0.44 -6.51 17.70
CA SER A 282 -0.33 -7.77 17.69
C SER A 282 -1.72 -7.60 17.11
#